data_AF-A0AB39W3V5-F1
#
_entry.id   AF-A0AB39W3V5-F1
#
_cell.length_a   1.000
_cell.length_b   1.000
_cell.length_c   1.000
_cell.angle_alpha   90.00
_cell.angle_beta   90.00
_cell.angle_gamma   90.00
#
_symmetry.space_group_name_H-M   'P 1'
#
loop_
_entity.id
_entity.type
_entity.pdbx_description
1 polymer ?
#
loop_
_entity_poly.entity_id
_entity_poly.type
_entity_poly.pdbx_seq_one_letter_code
_entity_poly.pdbx_strand_id
1 'polypeptide(L)' 'MFVSTKEAMVILGVKSETTIREYEKKGYITPYRSFSNRKRYKVKELEKALNKR' A
#
# COMPACT_ATOMS: atom_id res chain seq x y z
N MET A 1 -1.84 -8.44 -9.52
CA MET A 1 -2.80 -7.32 -9.53
C MET A 1 -2.21 -6.14 -8.76
N PHE A 2 -2.28 -4.94 -9.33
CA PHE A 2 -1.77 -3.71 -8.72
C PHE A 2 -2.91 -2.75 -8.46
N VAL A 3 -2.93 -2.17 -7.27
CA VAL A 3 -3.99 -1.27 -6.80
C VAL A 3 -3.43 0.13 -6.53
N SER A 4 -4.29 1.13 -6.63
CA SER A 4 -3.98 2.51 -6.26
C SER A 4 -3.87 2.68 -4.75
N THR A 5 -3.41 3.85 -4.29
CA THR A 5 -3.36 4.20 -2.87
C THR A 5 -4.73 4.10 -2.19
N LYS A 6 -5.80 4.56 -2.86
CA LYS A 6 -7.16 4.52 -2.32
C LYS A 6 -7.65 3.08 -2.11
N GLU A 7 -7.41 2.21 -3.08
CA GLU A 7 -7.77 0.80 -2.97
C GLU A 7 -6.89 0.08 -1.92
N ALA A 8 -5.60 0.42 -1.85
CA ALA A 8 -4.72 -0.11 -0.81
C ALA A 8 -5.21 0.27 0.59
N MET A 9 -5.76 1.48 0.76
CA MET A 9 -6.37 1.92 2.02
C MET A 9 -7.58 1.06 2.41
N VAL A 10 -8.44 0.74 1.44
CA VAL A 10 -9.60 -0.15 1.68
C VAL A 10 -9.14 -1.55 2.07
N ILE A 11 -8.15 -2.10 1.37
CA ILE A 11 -7.61 -3.46 1.65
C ILE A 11 -6.96 -3.53 3.03
N LEU A 12 -6.21 -2.49 3.42
CA LEU A 12 -5.54 -2.42 4.72
C LEU A 12 -6.48 -1.96 5.86
N GLY A 13 -7.72 -1.56 5.55
CA GLY A 13 -8.68 -1.05 6.54
C GLY A 13 -8.28 0.28 7.18
N VAL A 14 -7.45 1.08 6.51
CA VAL A 14 -6.98 2.39 7.02
C VAL A 14 -7.71 3.55 6.33
N LYS A 15 -8.12 4.53 7.13
CA LYS A 15 -8.89 5.68 6.65
C LYS A 15 -8.03 6.86 6.18
N SER A 16 -6.73 6.87 6.50
CA SER A 16 -5.84 7.99 6.20
C SER A 16 -4.69 7.62 5.25
N GLU A 17 -4.43 8.50 4.28
CA GLU A 17 -3.26 8.40 3.40
C GLU A 17 -1.95 8.58 4.19
N THR A 18 -1.95 9.34 5.29
CA THR A 18 -0.77 9.46 6.16
C THR A 18 -0.36 8.11 6.74
N THR A 19 -1.32 7.24 7.10
CA THR A 19 -1.01 5.91 7.61
C THR A 19 -0.36 5.02 6.54
N ILE A 20 -0.81 5.10 5.28
CA ILE A 20 -0.14 4.44 4.16
C ILE A 20 1.30 4.95 4.03
N ARG A 21 1.53 6.27 4.08
CA ARG A 21 2.88 6.86 4.01
C ARG A 21 3.77 6.41 5.17
N GLU A 22 3.22 6.26 6.37
CA GLU A 22 3.95 5.70 7.50
C GLU A 22 4.33 4.24 7.27
N TYR A 23 3.43 3.44 6.69
CA TYR A 23 3.72 2.05 6.36
C TYR A 23 4.78 1.92 5.26
N GLU A 24 4.80 2.85 4.30
CA GLU A 24 5.90 2.97 3.33
C GLU A 24 7.22 3.29 4.03
N LYS A 25 7.23 4.31 4.92
CA LYS A 25 8.44 4.71 5.66
C LYS A 25 8.99 3.60 6.56
N LYS A 26 8.10 2.84 7.19
CA LYS A 26 8.46 1.71 8.06
C LYS A 26 8.81 0.44 7.27
N GLY A 27 8.63 0.43 5.95
CA GLY A 27 8.96 -0.71 5.08
C GLY A 27 7.96 -1.87 5.14
N TYR A 28 6.74 -1.65 5.67
CA TYR A 28 5.69 -2.67 5.68
C TYR A 28 5.07 -2.88 4.30
N ILE A 29 5.01 -1.83 3.48
CA ILE A 29 4.46 -1.87 2.12
C ILE A 29 5.40 -1.13 1.18
N THR A 30 5.54 -1.62 -0.04
CA THR A 30 6.43 -1.03 -1.05
C THR A 30 5.60 -0.46 -2.19
N PRO A 31 5.67 0.86 -2.46
CA PRO A 31 5.00 1.45 -3.59
C PRO A 31 5.78 1.15 -4.87
N TYR A 32 5.13 0.46 -5.80
CA TYR A 32 5.59 0.36 -7.18
C TYR A 32 5.26 1.66 -7.92
N ARG A 33 6.28 2.31 -8.47
CA ARG A 33 6.10 3.50 -9.33
C ARG A 33 6.30 3.11 -10.78
N SER A 34 5.24 3.30 -11.57
CA SER A 34 5.32 3.18 -13.03
C SER A 34 5.96 4.44 -13.63
N PHE A 35 6.27 4.43 -14.94
CA PHE A 35 6.80 5.57 -15.69
C PHE A 35 6.00 6.89 -15.49
N SER A 36 4.72 6.81 -15.13
CA SER A 36 3.86 7.98 -14.86
C SER A 36 3.96 8.50 -13.41
N ASN A 37 4.94 8.05 -12.61
CA ASN A 37 5.15 8.40 -11.19
C ASN A 37 3.95 8.10 -10.26
N ARG A 38 2.92 7.42 -10.78
CA ARG A 38 1.74 7.00 -10.01
C ARG A 38 2.12 5.84 -9.11
N LYS A 39 1.80 5.95 -7.82
CA LYS A 39 1.97 4.89 -6.85
C LYS A 39 0.96 3.77 -7.11
N ARG A 40 1.46 2.55 -7.13
CA ARG A 40 0.71 1.31 -7.25
C ARG A 40 1.22 0.35 -6.17
N TYR A 41 0.35 -0.48 -5.62
CA TYR A 41 0.71 -1.46 -4.59
C TYR A 41 0.32 -2.85 -5.07
N LYS A 42 1.15 -3.86 -4.80
CA LYS A 42 0.78 -5.25 -5.06
C LYS A 42 -0.17 -5.73 -3.98
N VAL A 43 -1.35 -6.22 -4.38
CA VAL A 43 -2.36 -6.74 -3.43
C VAL A 43 -1.76 -7.82 -2.52
N LYS A 44 -0.99 -8.76 -3.09
CA LYS A 44 -0.30 -9.83 -2.32
C LYS A 44 0.65 -9.30 -1.25
N GLU A 45 1.27 -8.14 -1.44
CA GLU A 45 2.15 -7.54 -0.42
C GLU A 45 1.33 -6.88 0.68
N LEU A 46 0.22 -6.22 0.33
CA LEU A 46 -0.72 -5.64 1.31
C LEU A 46 -1.33 -6.74 2.19
N GLU A 47 -1.76 -7.85 1.61
CA GLU A 47 -2.30 -9.01 2.34
C GLU A 47 -1.25 -9.63 3.27
N LYS A 48 0.01 -9.74 2.82
CA LYS A 48 1.13 -10.19 3.68
C LYS A 48 1.36 -9.23 4.85
N ALA A 49 1.30 -7.92 4.60
CA ALA A 49 1.45 -6.92 5.66
C ALA A 49 0.31 -7.00 6.69
N LEU A 50 -0.92 -7.33 6.25
CA LEU A 50 -2.07 -7.54 7.11
C LEU A 50 -1.94 -8.81 7.98
N ASN A 51 -1.46 -9.91 7.39
CA ASN A 51 -1.29 -11.20 8.08
C ASN A 51 -0.09 -11.27 9.02
N LYS A 52 0.85 -10.32 8.94
CA LYS A 52 2.02 -10.25 9.84
C LYS A 52 1.71 -9.51 11.15
N ARG A 53 0.42 -9.28 11.42
CA ARG A 53 -0.10 -8.51 12.54
C ARG A 53 -0.42 -9.40 13.73
#